data_AF-M9UD27-F1
#
_entry.id   AF-M9UD27-F1
#
_cell.length_a   1.000
_cell.length_b   1.000
_cell.length_c   1.000
_cell.angle_alpha   90.00
_cell.angle_beta   90.00
_cell.angle_gamma   90.00
#
_symmetry.space_group_name_H-M   'P 1'
#
loop_
_entity.id
_entity.type
_entity.pdbx_description
1 polymer ?
#
loop_
_entity_poly.entity_id
_entity_poly.type
_entity_poly.pdbx_seq_one_letter_code
_entity_poly.pdbx_strand_id
1 'polypeptide(L)'
;MFHVCQIVYKTNYIANTLAEFLDLIQTISGRALVWHFVSKRVLGISKRNDFSEWLDSNFGLSELAETLSKIDPQTYIDEEVLRRDIIRVLERWLLR
;
A
#
# COMPACT_ATOMS: atom_id res chain seq x y z
N MET A 1 -6.50 -21.97 22.08
CA MET A 1 -5.84 -21.47 20.86
C MET A 1 -6.77 -20.45 20.24
N PHE A 2 -6.40 -19.17 20.18
CA PHE A 2 -7.21 -18.17 19.48
C PHE A 2 -6.95 -18.31 17.99
N HIS A 3 -7.96 -18.73 17.23
CA HIS A 3 -7.90 -18.77 15.77
C HIS A 3 -8.31 -17.39 15.24
N VAL A 4 -7.33 -16.58 14.84
CA VAL A 4 -7.61 -15.31 14.16
C VAL A 4 -7.87 -15.61 12.69
N CYS A 5 -9.12 -15.46 12.26
CA CYS A 5 -9.49 -15.49 10.86
C CYS A 5 -9.52 -14.05 10.33
N GLN A 6 -8.69 -13.73 9.33
CA GLN A 6 -8.80 -12.44 8.64
C GLN A 6 -9.96 -12.50 7.64
N ILE A 7 -11.02 -11.73 7.91
CA ILE A 7 -12.14 -11.57 7.00
C ILE A 7 -11.81 -10.43 6.03
N VAL A 8 -11.67 -10.77 4.76
CA VAL A 8 -11.45 -9.81 3.68
C VAL A 8 -12.79 -9.50 3.04
N TYR A 9 -13.12 -8.22 2.93
CA TYR A 9 -14.30 -7.71 2.25
C TYR A 9 -13.92 -6.53 1.36
N LYS A 10 -14.70 -6.30 0.31
CA LYS A 10 -14.47 -5.17 -0.59
C LYS A 10 -14.89 -3.88 0.10
N THR A 11 -14.07 -2.85 -0.03
CA THR A 11 -14.43 -1.48 0.34
C THR A 11 -15.10 -0.78 -0.85
N ASN A 12 -15.72 0.38 -0.62
CA ASN A 12 -16.29 1.22 -1.68
C ASN A 12 -15.23 2.13 -2.35
N TYR A 13 -13.95 1.84 -2.16
CA TYR A 13 -12.83 2.63 -2.66
C TYR A 13 -12.22 1.96 -3.88
N ILE A 14 -12.18 2.67 -5.00
CA ILE A 14 -11.62 2.21 -6.27
C ILE A 14 -10.80 3.34 -6.85
N ALA A 15 -9.53 3.07 -7.18
CA ALA A 15 -8.67 3.98 -7.94
C ALA A 15 -8.41 3.41 -9.33
N ASN A 16 -8.67 4.22 -10.34
CA ASN A 16 -8.36 3.96 -11.75
C ASN A 16 -7.23 4.89 -12.25
N THR A 17 -7.00 6.00 -11.56
CA THR A 17 -5.95 6.97 -11.90
C THR A 17 -4.96 7.15 -10.75
N LEU A 18 -3.77 7.68 -11.05
CA LEU A 18 -2.76 8.00 -10.03
C LEU A 18 -3.26 9.06 -9.04
N ALA A 19 -4.07 10.03 -9.51
CA ALA A 19 -4.67 11.05 -8.65
C ALA A 19 -5.66 10.43 -7.66
N GLU A 20 -6.59 9.60 -8.16
CA GLU A 20 -7.53 8.86 -7.29
C GLU A 20 -6.77 7.98 -6.30
N PHE A 21 -5.69 7.33 -6.72
CA PHE A 21 -4.87 6.51 -5.84
C PHE A 21 -4.22 7.30 -4.70
N LEU A 22 -3.67 8.48 -4.99
CA LEU A 22 -3.11 9.38 -3.97
C LEU A 22 -4.18 9.87 -2.98
N ASP A 23 -5.36 10.23 -3.48
CA ASP A 23 -6.49 10.65 -2.65
C ASP A 23 -7.01 9.50 -1.77
N LEU A 24 -7.07 8.29 -2.32
CA LEU A 24 -7.52 7.12 -1.59
C LEU A 24 -6.53 6.69 -0.51
N ILE A 25 -5.22 6.69 -0.77
CA ILE A 25 -4.23 6.35 0.27
C ILE A 25 -4.33 7.28 1.49
N GLN A 26 -4.70 8.54 1.28
CA GLN A 26 -4.93 9.49 2.37
C GLN A 26 -6.19 9.17 3.20
N THR A 27 -7.19 8.49 2.61
CA THR A 27 -8.53 8.35 3.21
C THR A 27 -8.89 6.93 3.64
N ILE A 28 -8.30 5.89 3.04
CA ILE A 28 -8.59 4.49 3.39
C ILE A 28 -8.28 4.21 4.86
N SER A 29 -8.93 3.21 5.46
CA SER A 29 -8.60 2.80 6.83
C SER A 29 -7.16 2.28 6.94
N GLY A 30 -6.52 2.47 8.10
CA GLY A 30 -5.21 1.89 8.41
C GLY A 30 -5.15 0.37 8.21
N ARG A 31 -6.24 -0.33 8.53
CA ARG A 31 -6.38 -1.78 8.29
C ARG A 31 -6.31 -2.15 6.80
N ALA A 32 -6.96 -1.38 5.92
CA ALA A 32 -6.90 -1.61 4.48
C ALA A 32 -5.49 -1.34 3.95
N LEU A 33 -4.84 -0.28 4.44
CA LEU A 33 -3.45 0.04 4.11
C LEU A 33 -2.51 -1.10 4.52
N VAL A 34 -2.63 -1.59 5.77
CA VAL A 34 -1.83 -2.73 6.27
C VAL A 34 -2.10 -4.00 5.47
N TRP A 35 -3.35 -4.26 5.09
CA TRP A 35 -3.70 -5.43 4.28
C TRP A 35 -2.98 -5.45 2.93
N HIS A 36 -3.08 -4.34 2.18
CA HIS A 36 -2.48 -4.19 0.85
C HIS A 36 -0.96 -4.02 0.89
N PHE A 37 -0.43 -3.40 1.95
CA PHE A 37 0.99 -3.11 2.05
C PHE A 37 1.82 -4.23 2.70
N VAL A 38 1.24 -4.92 3.68
CA VAL A 38 1.94 -5.84 4.58
C VAL A 38 1.33 -7.23 4.59
N SER A 39 0.04 -7.36 4.93
CA SER A 39 -0.54 -8.65 5.29
C SER A 39 -0.50 -9.66 4.15
N LYS A 40 -0.86 -9.27 2.91
CA LYS A 40 -0.79 -10.18 1.77
C LYS A 40 0.62 -10.69 1.49
N ARG A 41 1.64 -9.86 1.73
CA ARG A 41 3.04 -10.24 1.57
C ARG A 41 3.48 -11.23 2.65
N VAL A 42 3.17 -10.93 3.91
CA VAL A 42 3.52 -11.79 5.06
C VAL A 42 2.81 -13.14 4.99
N LEU A 43 1.57 -13.17 4.50
CA LEU A 43 0.79 -14.40 4.31
C LEU A 43 1.19 -15.19 3.05
N GLY A 44 2.15 -14.71 2.26
CA GLY A 44 2.58 -15.35 1.02
C GLY A 44 1.57 -15.30 -0.13
N ILE A 45 0.51 -14.48 -0.01
CA ILE A 45 -0.51 -14.28 -1.05
C ILE A 45 0.06 -13.45 -2.22
N SER A 46 1.00 -12.55 -1.94
CA SER A 46 1.62 -11.69 -2.94
C SER A 46 3.12 -11.58 -2.68
N LYS A 47 3.94 -11.57 -3.74
CA LYS A 47 5.42 -11.44 -3.60
C LYS A 47 5.84 -10.02 -3.23
N ARG A 48 5.03 -9.03 -3.60
CA ARG A 48 5.23 -7.60 -3.43
C ARG A 48 4.01 -6.99 -2.76
N ASN A 49 4.14 -5.77 -2.24
CA ASN A 49 2.97 -5.03 -1.81
C ASN A 49 2.09 -4.63 -3.01
N ASP A 50 0.78 -4.58 -2.81
CA ASP A 50 -0.20 -4.38 -3.88
C ASP A 50 -0.06 -3.00 -4.55
N PHE A 51 0.36 -1.98 -3.79
CA PHE A 51 0.53 -0.63 -4.31
C PHE A 51 1.67 -0.55 -5.31
N SER A 52 2.83 -1.10 -4.96
CA SER A 52 3.96 -1.21 -5.87
C SER A 52 3.62 -2.03 -7.11
N GLU A 53 2.95 -3.18 -6.94
CA GLU A 53 2.55 -4.02 -8.07
C GLU A 53 1.60 -3.28 -9.03
N TRP A 54 0.63 -2.54 -8.47
CA TRP A 54 -0.34 -1.77 -9.25
C TRP A 54 0.31 -0.61 -10.01
N LEU A 55 1.22 0.14 -9.37
CA LEU A 55 1.97 1.24 -9.99
C LEU A 55 2.84 0.76 -11.16
N ASP A 56 3.51 -0.38 -10.98
CA ASP A 56 4.37 -0.99 -12.00
C ASP A 56 3.53 -1.50 -13.18
N SER A 57 2.51 -2.31 -12.90
CA SER A 57 1.73 -2.98 -13.94
C SER A 57 0.82 -2.06 -14.74
N ASN A 58 0.24 -1.01 -14.13
CA ASN A 58 -0.75 -0.16 -14.80
C ASN A 58 -0.13 1.12 -15.38
N PHE A 59 0.99 1.59 -14.83
CA PHE A 59 1.59 2.87 -15.22
C PHE A 59 3.07 2.76 -15.61
N GLY A 60 3.67 1.56 -15.56
CA GLY A 60 5.08 1.34 -15.91
C GLY A 60 6.06 2.00 -14.94
N LEU A 61 5.63 2.30 -13.71
CA LEU A 61 6.42 3.06 -12.72
C LEU A 61 7.33 2.14 -11.89
N SER A 62 8.17 1.34 -12.54
CA SER A 62 8.97 0.29 -11.88
C SER A 62 9.92 0.84 -10.82
N GLU A 63 10.56 1.99 -11.06
CA GLU A 63 11.50 2.63 -10.12
C GLU A 63 10.78 3.12 -8.85
N LEU A 64 9.62 3.77 -9.01
CA LEU A 64 8.77 4.18 -7.89
C LEU A 64 8.29 2.95 -7.11
N ALA A 65 7.82 1.93 -7.83
CA ALA A 65 7.36 0.71 -7.23
C ALA A 65 8.49 0.05 -6.41
N GLU A 66 9.73 0.04 -6.90
CA GLU A 66 10.87 -0.56 -6.21
C GLU A 66 11.23 0.23 -4.96
N THR A 67 11.27 1.55 -5.08
CA THR A 67 11.48 2.47 -3.96
C THR A 67 10.44 2.25 -2.87
N LEU A 68 9.17 2.14 -3.26
CA LEU A 68 8.07 1.91 -2.33
C LEU A 68 8.16 0.52 -1.67
N SER A 69 8.64 -0.49 -2.40
CA SER A 69 8.84 -1.85 -1.86
C SER A 69 9.97 -1.97 -0.85
N LYS A 70 10.90 -1.00 -0.81
CA LYS A 70 11.99 -0.94 0.18
C LYS A 70 11.54 -0.47 1.55
N ILE A 71 10.32 0.08 1.68
CA ILE A 71 9.74 0.44 2.97
C ILE A 71 9.55 -0.84 3.78
N ASP A 72 10.22 -0.91 4.94
CA ASP A 72 10.08 -2.01 5.89
C ASP A 72 8.95 -1.72 6.90
N PRO A 73 7.78 -2.38 6.78
CA PRO A 73 6.65 -2.10 7.65
C PRO A 73 6.91 -2.44 9.12
N GLN A 74 7.90 -3.27 9.44
CA GLN A 74 8.23 -3.64 10.82
C GLN A 74 8.90 -2.51 11.60
N THR A 75 9.37 -1.47 10.92
CA THR A 75 9.99 -0.29 11.53
C THR A 75 8.98 0.72 12.07
N TYR A 76 7.69 0.55 11.76
CA TYR A 76 6.62 1.48 12.13
C TYR A 76 5.83 0.96 13.33
N ILE A 77 5.60 1.85 14.29
CA ILE A 77 4.82 1.56 15.50
C ILE A 77 3.31 1.64 15.22
N ASP A 78 2.92 2.44 14.22
CA ASP A 78 1.55 2.79 13.91
C ASP A 78 1.36 2.95 12.39
N GLU A 79 0.22 2.47 11.89
CA GLU A 79 -0.14 2.50 10.47
C GLU A 79 -0.21 3.91 9.85
N GLU A 80 -0.51 4.95 10.62
CA GLU A 80 -0.56 6.33 10.14
C GLU A 80 0.85 6.88 9.90
N VAL A 81 1.85 6.42 10.65
CA VAL A 81 3.26 6.74 10.37
C VAL A 81 3.68 6.09 9.05
N LEU A 82 3.32 4.82 8.85
CA LEU A 82 3.56 4.09 7.60
C LEU A 82 2.86 4.79 6.41
N ARG A 83 1.59 5.17 6.58
CA ARG A 83 0.80 5.90 5.57
C ARG A 83 1.51 7.18 5.15
N ARG A 84 1.95 8.00 6.10
CA ARG A 84 2.64 9.26 5.80
C ARG A 84 3.92 9.03 5.01
N ASP A 85 4.68 7.99 5.33
CA ASP A 85 5.94 7.72 4.61
C ASP A 85 5.70 7.19 3.19
N ILE A 86 4.69 6.33 3.02
CA ILE A 86 4.19 5.91 1.70
C ILE A 86 3.80 7.14 0.86
N ILE A 87 2.96 8.03 1.40
CA ILE A 87 2.53 9.26 0.71
C ILE A 87 3.75 10.11 0.34
N ARG A 88 4.68 10.30 1.27
CA ARG A 88 5.89 11.10 1.04
C ARG A 88 6.75 10.57 -0.11
N VAL A 89 6.86 9.25 -0.24
CA VAL A 89 7.58 8.62 -1.36
C VAL A 89 6.84 8.86 -2.67
N LEU A 90 5.51 8.69 -2.67
CA LEU A 90 4.68 8.89 -3.85
C LEU A 90 4.71 10.35 -4.33
N GLU A 91 4.48 11.32 -3.43
CA GLU A 91 4.50 12.76 -3.74
C GLU A 91 5.87 13.20 -4.27
N ARG A 92 6.96 12.74 -3.64
CA ARG A 92 8.33 13.07 -4.08
C ARG A 92 8.59 12.61 -5.50
N TRP A 93 7.98 11.52 -5.93
CA TRP A 93 8.22 10.94 -7.26
C TRP A 93 7.27 11.53 -8.29
N LEU A 94 5.99 11.70 -7.95
CA LEU A 94 4.92 12.14 -8.86
C LEU A 94 4.83 13.65 -9.04
N LEU A 95 5.32 14.45 -8.09
CA LEU A 95 5.30 15.92 -8.13
C LEU A 95 6.66 16.53 -8.49
N ARG A 96 7.57 15.71 -9.04
CA ARG A 96 8.79 16.19 -9.72
C ARG A 96 8.47 16.57 -11.15
#